data_AF-A0A7X8C3P4-F1
#
_entry.id   AF-A0A7X8C3P4-F1
#
_cell.length_a   1.000
_cell.length_b   1.000
_cell.length_c   1.000
_cell.angle_alpha   90.00
_cell.angle_beta   90.00
_cell.angle_gamma   90.00
#
_symmetry.space_group_name_H-M   'P 1'
#
loop_
_entity.id
_entity.type
_entity.pdbx_description
1 polymer ?
#
loop_
_entity_poly.entity_id
_entity_poly.type
_entity_poly.pdbx_seq_one_letter_code
_entity_poly.pdbx_strand_id
1 'polypeptide(L)'
;ADEAKNIYSIVKTPVLITGGARFPGEKAVDVLFDGEKVHFFELPKLDTLNIHGAGCALSSMIAAQLANNKTLEQAIEKAKHFVYQGINHGLSLPSVDGGNIWNRIEDKNEK
;
A
#
# COMPACT_ATOMS: atom_id res chain seq x y z
N ALA A 1 -15.81 2.37 0.18
CA ALA A 1 -16.32 1.60 -0.97
C ALA A 1 -17.12 2.49 -1.92
N ASP A 2 -18.12 3.22 -1.41
CA ASP A 2 -18.94 4.11 -2.25
C ASP A 2 -18.12 5.17 -2.98
N GLU A 3 -17.14 5.77 -2.30
CA GLU A 3 -16.27 6.75 -2.94
C GLU A 3 -15.41 6.17 -4.08
N ALA A 4 -14.98 4.91 -3.97
CA ALA A 4 -14.25 4.25 -5.06
C ALA A 4 -15.15 4.05 -6.30
N LYS A 5 -16.44 3.76 -6.09
CA LYS A 5 -17.44 3.67 -7.16
C LYS A 5 -17.74 5.04 -7.78
N ASN A 6 -17.80 6.10 -6.96
CA ASN A 6 -17.98 7.47 -7.44
C ASN A 6 -16.82 7.88 -8.34
N ILE A 7 -15.57 7.69 -7.91
CA ILE A 7 -14.38 7.99 -8.71
C ILE A 7 -14.37 7.15 -9.98
N TYR A 8 -14.65 5.84 -9.89
CA TYR A 8 -14.75 4.96 -11.06
C TYR A 8 -15.78 5.46 -12.08
N SER A 9 -16.91 6.01 -11.63
CA SER A 9 -17.94 6.53 -12.53
C SER A 9 -17.41 7.65 -13.46
N ILE A 10 -16.37 8.35 -13.02
CA ILE A 10 -15.69 9.44 -13.74
C ILE A 10 -14.53 8.88 -14.58
N VAL A 11 -13.64 8.08 -13.99
CA VAL A 11 -12.37 7.66 -14.63
C VAL A 11 -12.47 6.38 -15.45
N LYS A 12 -13.50 5.56 -15.22
CA LYS A 12 -13.75 4.26 -15.89
C LYS A 12 -12.58 3.28 -15.85
N THR A 13 -11.76 3.36 -14.81
CA THR A 13 -10.63 2.45 -14.53
C THR A 13 -10.68 1.98 -13.08
N PRO A 14 -10.12 0.81 -12.75
CA PRO A 14 -10.07 0.32 -11.37
C PRO A 14 -9.50 1.37 -10.39
N VAL A 15 -10.16 1.54 -9.24
CA VAL A 15 -9.83 2.57 -8.24
C VAL A 15 -9.44 1.92 -6.93
N LEU A 16 -8.19 2.13 -6.50
CA LEU A 16 -7.72 1.77 -5.16
C LEU A 16 -7.69 3.02 -4.26
N ILE A 17 -8.47 3.01 -3.18
CA ILE A 17 -8.43 4.03 -2.12
C ILE A 17 -7.62 3.48 -0.95
N THR A 18 -6.58 4.20 -0.53
CA THR A 18 -5.73 3.81 0.59
C THR A 18 -6.22 4.43 1.89
N GLY A 19 -6.37 3.60 2.92
CA GLY A 19 -6.76 4.07 4.26
C GLY A 19 -5.54 4.38 5.13
N GLY A 20 -4.58 3.45 5.16
CA GLY A 20 -3.39 3.57 5.98
C GLY A 20 -3.68 3.82 7.47
N ALA A 21 -2.80 4.57 8.14
CA ALA A 21 -2.88 4.86 9.58
C ALA A 21 -3.89 5.95 9.96
N ARG A 22 -4.45 6.70 9.00
CA ARG A 22 -5.26 7.91 9.27
C ARG A 22 -6.70 7.63 9.71
N PHE A 23 -7.23 6.46 9.39
CA PHE A 23 -8.58 6.07 9.79
C PHE A 23 -8.57 5.38 11.16
N PRO A 24 -9.68 5.35 11.91
CA PRO A 24 -9.77 4.60 13.17
C PRO A 24 -9.65 3.07 12.98
N GLY A 25 -9.53 2.32 14.08
CA GLY A 25 -9.46 0.85 14.10
C GLY A 25 -8.04 0.28 14.12
N GLU A 26 -7.93 -1.05 14.21
CA GLU A 26 -6.65 -1.75 14.40
C GLU A 26 -5.95 -2.14 13.09
N LYS A 27 -6.66 -2.08 11.96
CA LYS A 27 -6.16 -2.49 10.65
C LYS A 27 -6.02 -1.31 9.69
N ALA A 28 -4.96 -1.30 8.90
CA ALA A 28 -4.80 -0.42 7.75
C ALA A 28 -5.52 -1.05 6.55
N VAL A 29 -6.69 -0.54 6.20
CA VAL A 29 -7.54 -1.09 5.14
C VAL A 29 -7.43 -0.24 3.87
N ASP A 30 -7.17 -0.89 2.74
CA ASP A 30 -7.25 -0.31 1.41
C ASP A 30 -8.39 -0.97 0.64
N VAL A 31 -9.09 -0.21 -0.20
CA VAL A 31 -10.30 -0.65 -0.88
C VAL A 31 -10.15 -0.47 -2.39
N LEU A 32 -10.22 -1.58 -3.13
CA LEU A 32 -10.26 -1.57 -4.59
C LEU A 32 -11.70 -1.71 -5.06
N PHE A 33 -12.10 -0.91 -6.03
CA PHE A 33 -13.22 -1.22 -6.91
C PHE A 33 -12.70 -1.46 -8.32
N ASP A 34 -12.88 -2.69 -8.83
CA ASP A 34 -12.35 -3.11 -10.14
C ASP A 34 -13.28 -2.78 -11.32
N GLY A 35 -14.50 -2.29 -11.04
CA GLY A 35 -15.57 -2.05 -12.01
C GLY A 35 -16.76 -2.98 -11.83
N GLU A 36 -16.59 -4.10 -11.13
CA GLU A 36 -17.63 -5.08 -10.84
C GLU A 36 -17.79 -5.32 -9.34
N LYS A 37 -16.66 -5.53 -8.65
CA LYS A 37 -16.58 -5.98 -7.26
C LYS A 37 -15.71 -5.04 -6.43
N VAL A 38 -16.02 -5.03 -5.13
CA VAL A 38 -15.22 -4.34 -4.13
C VAL A 38 -14.33 -5.37 -3.44
N HIS A 39 -13.03 -5.08 -3.38
CA HIS A 39 -12.03 -5.89 -2.70
C HIS A 39 -11.41 -5.11 -1.55
N PHE A 40 -11.08 -5.81 -0.48
CA PHE A 40 -10.46 -5.24 0.71
C PHE A 40 -9.08 -5.85 0.90
N PHE A 41 -8.09 -5.00 1.12
CA PHE A 41 -6.73 -5.40 1.45
C PHE A 41 -6.37 -4.83 2.81
N GLU A 42 -6.10 -5.69 3.78
CA GLU A 42 -5.90 -5.28 5.17
C GLU A 42 -4.67 -5.92 5.79
N LEU A 43 -3.95 -5.13 6.59
CA LEU A 43 -2.88 -5.58 7.48
C LEU A 43 -3.06 -4.87 8.83
N PRO A 44 -2.50 -5.40 9.93
CA PRO A 44 -2.47 -4.68 11.20
C PRO A 44 -1.87 -3.28 11.03
N LYS A 45 -2.18 -2.34 11.93
CA LYS A 45 -1.43 -1.08 11.99
C LYS A 45 -0.13 -1.29 12.74
N LEU A 46 0.88 -0.55 12.32
CA LEU A 46 2.16 -0.45 13.00
C LEU A 46 2.18 0.86 13.78
N ASP A 47 2.63 0.81 15.03
CA ASP A 47 2.82 2.00 15.87
C ASP A 47 4.14 2.70 15.51
N THR A 48 4.13 3.44 14.40
CA THR A 48 5.30 4.14 13.88
C THR A 48 4.91 5.33 13.01
N LEU A 49 5.79 6.33 12.96
CA LEU A 49 5.68 7.50 12.07
C LEU A 49 6.43 7.31 10.74
N ASN A 50 7.03 6.13 10.51
CA ASN A 50 7.83 5.84 9.33
C ASN A 50 6.96 5.54 8.10
N ILE A 51 6.17 6.52 7.65
CA ILE A 51 5.22 6.41 6.55
C ILE A 51 5.59 7.28 5.34
N HIS A 52 6.72 8.01 5.42
CA HIS A 52 7.14 8.88 4.33
C HIS A 52 7.48 8.05 3.09
N GLY A 53 6.81 8.35 1.97
CA GLY A 53 6.95 7.59 0.73
C GLY A 53 6.05 6.36 0.60
N ALA A 54 5.21 6.04 1.60
CA ALA A 54 4.30 4.88 1.57
C ALA A 54 3.44 4.81 0.31
N GLY A 55 2.79 5.93 -0.05
CA GLY A 55 1.95 5.99 -1.26
C GLY A 55 2.74 5.79 -2.55
N CYS A 56 3.89 6.46 -2.67
CA CYS A 56 4.76 6.32 -3.83
C CYS A 56 5.24 4.88 -3.98
N ALA A 57 5.74 4.24 -2.92
CA ALA A 57 6.22 2.86 -3.00
C ALA A 57 5.10 1.88 -3.31
N LEU A 58 3.90 2.10 -2.76
CA LEU A 58 2.72 1.31 -3.08
C LEU A 58 2.45 1.35 -4.59
N SER A 59 2.36 2.56 -5.17
CA SER A 59 2.10 2.72 -6.61
C SER A 59 3.22 2.13 -7.48
N SER A 60 4.48 2.32 -7.10
CA SER A 60 5.63 1.77 -7.82
C SER A 60 5.64 0.24 -7.80
N MET A 61 5.35 -0.37 -6.65
CA MET A 61 5.29 -1.83 -6.53
C MET A 61 4.10 -2.42 -7.27
N ILE A 62 2.92 -1.76 -7.27
CA ILE A 62 1.79 -2.17 -8.11
C ILE A 62 2.20 -2.18 -9.58
N ALA A 63 2.79 -1.09 -10.07
CA ALA A 63 3.24 -0.99 -11.46
C ALA A 63 4.26 -2.08 -11.81
N ALA A 64 5.24 -2.34 -10.93
CA ALA A 64 6.25 -3.38 -11.12
C ALA A 64 5.64 -4.79 -11.16
N GLN A 65 4.67 -5.10 -10.29
CA GLN A 65 4.02 -6.41 -10.27
C GLN A 65 3.10 -6.61 -11.49
N LEU A 66 2.41 -5.57 -11.94
CA LEU A 66 1.63 -5.61 -13.18
C LEU A 66 2.55 -5.88 -14.40
N ALA A 67 3.70 -5.20 -14.47
CA ALA A 67 4.72 -5.47 -15.50
C ALA A 67 5.28 -6.90 -15.42
N ASN A 68 5.22 -7.54 -14.25
CA ASN A 68 5.60 -8.92 -14.01
C ASN A 68 4.42 -9.91 -14.15
N ASN A 69 3.41 -9.56 -14.97
CA ASN A 69 2.25 -10.39 -15.31
C ASN A 69 1.42 -10.86 -14.10
N LYS A 70 1.40 -10.10 -13.00
CA LYS A 70 0.47 -10.36 -11.89
C LYS A 70 -0.90 -9.77 -12.19
N THR A 71 -1.96 -10.39 -11.66
CA THR A 71 -3.28 -9.76 -11.68
C THR A 71 -3.28 -8.48 -10.84
N LEU A 72 -4.27 -7.62 -11.03
CA LEU A 72 -4.35 -6.36 -10.29
C LEU A 72 -4.43 -6.59 -8.77
N GLU A 73 -5.22 -7.57 -8.34
CA GLU A 73 -5.38 -7.94 -6.94
C GLU A 73 -4.06 -8.48 -6.37
N GLN A 74 -3.38 -9.37 -7.10
CA GLN A 74 -2.07 -9.88 -6.70
C GLN A 74 -1.01 -8.77 -6.61
N ALA A 75 -1.03 -7.82 -7.54
CA ALA A 75 -0.12 -6.68 -7.54
C ALA A 75 -0.34 -5.78 -6.32
N ILE A 76 -1.60 -5.48 -5.98
CA ILE A 76 -1.98 -4.68 -4.82
C ILE A 76 -1.64 -5.39 -3.52
N GLU A 77 -1.95 -6.68 -3.40
CA GLU A 77 -1.62 -7.49 -2.22
C GLU A 77 -0.10 -7.48 -1.97
N LYS A 78 0.70 -7.78 -3.00
CA LYS A 78 2.17 -7.75 -2.90
C LYS A 78 2.70 -6.36 -2.56
N ALA A 79 2.16 -5.31 -3.16
CA ALA A 79 2.55 -3.94 -2.87
C ALA A 79 2.22 -3.53 -1.44
N LYS A 80 1.06 -3.92 -0.93
CA LYS A 80 0.65 -3.65 0.45
C LYS A 80 1.59 -4.33 1.44
N HIS A 81 1.93 -5.59 1.22
CA HIS A 81 2.90 -6.31 2.04
C HIS A 81 4.29 -5.67 1.97
N PHE A 82 4.76 -5.30 0.79
CA PHE A 82 6.04 -4.62 0.62
C PHE A 82 6.11 -3.31 1.43
N VAL A 83 5.08 -2.45 1.28
CA VAL A 83 5.00 -1.19 2.02
C VAL A 83 4.88 -1.42 3.52
N TYR A 84 4.09 -2.39 3.95
CA TYR A 84 3.98 -2.74 5.36
C TYR A 84 5.33 -3.12 5.97
N GLN A 85 6.11 -3.95 5.27
CA GLN A 85 7.46 -4.30 5.73
C GLN A 85 8.42 -3.10 5.68
N GLY A 86 8.26 -2.21 4.69
CA GLY A 86 9.02 -0.97 4.62
C GLY A 86 8.71 0.00 5.75
N ILE A 87 7.46 0.06 6.22
CA ILE A 87 7.04 0.82 7.40
C ILE A 87 7.62 0.17 8.67
N ASN A 88 7.54 -1.15 8.78
CA ASN A 88 8.00 -1.90 9.95
C ASN A 88 9.52 -1.79 10.17
N HIS A 89 10.29 -1.77 9.09
CA HIS A 89 11.75 -1.71 9.13
C HIS A 89 12.31 -0.34 8.73
N GLY A 90 11.44 0.66 8.52
CA GLY A 90 11.83 2.00 8.13
C GLY A 90 12.75 2.63 9.19
N LEU A 91 13.73 3.42 8.73
CA LEU A 91 14.65 4.12 9.63
C LEU A 91 14.20 5.57 9.75
N SER A 92 14.10 6.06 10.99
CA SER A 92 13.90 7.48 11.25
C SER A 92 15.20 8.23 10.94
N LEU A 93 15.15 9.14 9.97
CA LEU A 93 16.30 9.97 9.60
C LEU A 93 16.27 11.27 10.40
N PRO A 94 17.42 11.79 10.88
CA PRO A 94 17.46 12.98 11.75
C PRO A 94 16.89 14.26 11.14
N SER A 95 16.78 14.32 9.81
CA SER A 95 16.37 15.50 9.03
C SER A 95 15.02 15.34 8.32
N VAL A 96 14.30 14.24 8.56
CA VAL A 96 12.98 13.98 7.96
C VAL A 96 11.99 13.61 9.07
N ASP A 97 10.93 14.39 9.22
CA ASP A 97 9.82 14.00 10.10
C ASP A 97 9.18 12.71 9.55
N GLY A 98 9.35 11.62 10.30
CA GLY A 98 8.94 10.28 9.88
C GLY A 98 10.00 9.59 9.02
N GLY A 99 10.37 8.37 9.40
CA GLY A 99 11.33 7.56 8.66
C GLY A 99 10.87 7.19 7.25
N ASN A 100 11.84 6.82 6.42
CA ASN A 100 11.62 6.46 5.02
C ASN A 100 11.43 4.94 4.86
N ILE A 101 10.52 4.55 3.97
CA ILE A 101 10.18 3.15 3.72
C ILE A 101 11.00 2.48 2.60
N TRP A 102 11.89 3.25 1.94
CA TRP A 102 12.66 2.82 0.76
C TRP A 102 13.98 2.16 1.10
N ASN A 103 14.34 2.09 2.38
CA ASN A 103 15.58 1.44 2.78
C ASN A 103 15.48 -0.05 2.44
N ARG A 104 16.58 -0.60 1.93
CA ARG A 104 16.65 -2.01 1.56
C ARG A 104 16.31 -2.86 2.79
N ILE A 105 15.16 -3.53 2.74
CA ILE A 105 14.85 -4.61 3.67
C ILE A 105 15.76 -5.76 3.24
N GLU A 106 16.82 -6.01 3.99
CA GLU A 106 17.58 -7.25 3.84
C GLU A 106 16.69 -8.38 4.34
N ASP A 107 16.16 -9.19 3.42
CA ASP A 107 15.57 -10.46 3.79
C ASP A 107 16.71 -11.38 4.26
N LYS A 108 16.82 -11.58 5.58
CA LYS A 108 17.85 -12.46 6.16
C LYS A 108 17.69 -13.93 5.76
N ASN A 109 16.63 -14.28 5.03
CA ASN A 109 16.31 -15.64 4.61
C ASN A 109 16.52 -15.90 3.11
N GLU A 110 16.95 -14.93 2.30
CA GLU A 110 17.44 -15.20 0.94
C GLU A 110 18.90 -15.68 0.99
N LYS A 111 19.08 -17.00 0.99
CA LYS A 111 20.34 -17.68 0.62
C LYS A 111 20.10 -18.56 -0.59
#